data_AF-A0A4Q2ZKA6-F1
#
_entry.id   AF-A0A4Q2ZKA6-F1
#
_cell.length_a   1.000
_cell.length_b   1.000
_cell.length_c   1.000
_cell.angle_alpha   90.00
_cell.angle_beta   90.00
_cell.angle_gamma   90.00
#
_symmetry.space_group_name_H-M   'P 1'
#
loop_
_entity.id
_entity.type
_entity.pdbx_description
1 polymer ?
#
loop_
_entity_poly.entity_id
_entity_poly.type
_entity_poly.pdbx_seq_one_letter_code
_entity_poly.pdbx_strand_id
1 'polypeptide(L)'
;AGADAALGFIDRAAQFLRIQPVDHLADAKKALAMGGGGAAAPSGPEQVAGVNFIGQVIDGLDPKELRGAVDEAKGRIGSGVIALVAVNEGRASVAVGVTDGVPHNAVDLVKAAVAALGGQGGGGRPDMAQGGGPDGGKGAEALAAVRQALAAA
;
A
#
# COMPACT_ATOMS: atom_id res chain seq x y z
N ALA A 1 5.14 -26.19 17.46
CA ALA A 1 5.41 -24.74 17.39
C ALA A 1 6.15 -24.30 16.09
N GLY A 2 6.74 -25.20 15.29
CA GLY A 2 7.55 -24.79 14.12
C GLY A 2 6.83 -24.70 12.76
N ALA A 3 5.65 -25.30 12.59
CA ALA A 3 4.95 -25.32 11.29
C ALA A 3 4.13 -24.04 11.02
N ASP A 4 3.64 -23.39 12.06
CA ASP A 4 2.80 -22.18 11.98
C ASP A 4 3.61 -20.95 11.50
N ALA A 5 4.84 -20.82 12.01
CA ALA A 5 5.75 -19.74 11.60
C ALA A 5 6.25 -19.87 10.15
N ALA A 6 6.41 -21.10 9.63
CA ALA A 6 6.86 -21.34 8.27
C ALA A 6 5.74 -21.09 7.23
N LEU A 7 4.51 -21.46 7.56
CA LEU A 7 3.33 -21.15 6.74
C LEU A 7 3.05 -19.64 6.68
N GLY A 8 3.20 -18.94 7.80
CA GLY A 8 3.06 -17.47 7.84
C GLY A 8 4.11 -16.73 7.00
N PHE A 9 5.33 -17.26 6.89
CA PHE A 9 6.39 -16.67 6.05
C PHE A 9 6.11 -16.86 4.56
N ILE A 10 5.60 -18.04 4.17
CA ILE A 10 5.20 -18.32 2.78
C ILE A 10 3.99 -17.47 2.38
N ASP A 11 3.02 -17.30 3.26
CA ASP A 11 1.83 -16.49 2.97
C ASP A 11 2.16 -14.99 2.91
N ARG A 12 3.04 -14.47 3.80
CA ARG A 12 3.60 -13.10 3.68
C ARG A 12 4.38 -12.91 2.38
N ALA A 13 5.28 -13.83 2.05
CA ALA A 13 6.05 -13.76 0.81
C ALA A 13 5.13 -13.84 -0.43
N ALA A 14 4.07 -14.64 -0.39
CA ALA A 14 3.08 -14.72 -1.47
C ALA A 14 2.26 -13.42 -1.60
N GLN A 15 1.91 -12.77 -0.50
CA GLN A 15 1.26 -11.46 -0.49
C GLN A 15 2.18 -10.35 -1.04
N PHE A 16 3.49 -10.43 -0.81
CA PHE A 16 4.52 -9.57 -1.42
C PHE A 16 4.76 -9.87 -2.90
N LEU A 17 4.73 -11.15 -3.30
CA LEU A 17 4.93 -11.56 -4.69
C LEU A 17 3.76 -11.18 -5.61
N ARG A 18 2.56 -10.89 -5.07
CA ARG A 18 1.38 -10.51 -5.86
C ARG A 18 1.48 -9.15 -6.57
N ILE A 19 2.49 -8.32 -6.28
CA ILE A 19 2.75 -7.06 -6.98
C ILE A 19 3.23 -7.36 -8.42
N GLN A 20 2.32 -7.46 -9.38
CA GLN A 20 2.70 -7.81 -10.77
C GLN A 20 3.69 -6.77 -11.35
N PRO A 21 4.70 -7.20 -12.15
CA PRO A 21 5.58 -6.28 -12.88
C PRO A 21 4.78 -5.38 -13.85
N VAL A 22 5.29 -4.16 -14.08
CA VAL A 22 4.56 -2.99 -14.61
C VAL A 22 4.25 -3.01 -16.11
N ASP A 23 4.28 -4.15 -16.80
CA ASP A 23 4.05 -4.22 -18.24
C ASP A 23 2.55 -4.16 -18.66
N HIS A 24 1.64 -3.94 -17.71
CA HIS A 24 0.19 -4.05 -17.92
C HIS A 24 -0.54 -2.82 -18.46
N LEU A 25 0.14 -1.71 -18.78
CA LEU A 25 -0.53 -0.56 -19.43
C LEU A 25 -1.21 -0.95 -20.77
N ALA A 26 -0.69 -1.97 -21.45
CA ALA A 26 -1.27 -2.50 -22.69
C ALA A 26 -2.41 -3.50 -22.44
N ASP A 27 -2.30 -4.35 -21.41
CA ASP A 27 -3.29 -5.41 -21.15
C ASP A 27 -4.54 -4.89 -20.45
N ALA A 28 -4.43 -3.88 -19.57
CA ALA A 28 -5.58 -3.27 -18.91
C ALA A 28 -6.52 -2.56 -19.92
N LYS A 29 -5.96 -1.94 -20.96
CA LYS A 29 -6.75 -1.38 -22.08
C LYS A 29 -7.42 -2.46 -22.93
N LYS A 30 -6.77 -3.61 -23.08
CA LYS A 30 -7.29 -4.76 -23.83
C LYS A 30 -8.42 -5.47 -23.06
N ALA A 31 -8.29 -5.63 -21.75
CA ALA A 31 -9.31 -6.21 -20.88
C ALA A 31 -10.55 -5.31 -20.76
N LEU A 32 -10.39 -3.98 -20.69
CA LEU A 32 -11.53 -3.05 -20.73
C LEU A 32 -12.29 -3.09 -22.06
N ALA A 33 -11.57 -3.28 -23.17
CA ALA A 33 -12.18 -3.40 -24.50
C ALA A 33 -12.92 -4.73 -24.73
N MET A 34 -12.71 -5.75 -23.88
CA MET A 34 -13.27 -7.11 -24.06
C MET A 34 -14.41 -7.49 -23.12
N GLY A 35 -14.98 -6.56 -22.35
CA GLY A 35 -16.25 -6.77 -21.65
C GLY A 35 -16.27 -8.00 -20.71
N GLY A 36 -15.47 -7.98 -19.65
CA GLY A 36 -15.42 -9.05 -18.65
C GLY A 36 -15.91 -8.60 -17.28
N GLY A 37 -17.15 -8.91 -16.94
CA GLY A 37 -17.68 -8.79 -15.58
C GLY A 37 -17.08 -9.87 -14.67
N GLY A 38 -16.38 -9.44 -13.63
CA GLY A 38 -15.84 -10.29 -12.58
C GLY A 38 -15.04 -9.43 -11.62
N ALA A 39 -15.51 -9.27 -10.39
CA ALA A 39 -14.85 -8.50 -9.34
C ALA A 39 -13.56 -9.19 -8.88
N ALA A 40 -12.51 -9.11 -9.69
CA ALA A 40 -11.14 -9.23 -9.21
C ALA A 40 -10.70 -7.83 -8.79
N ALA A 41 -10.18 -7.67 -7.58
CA ALA A 41 -9.51 -6.44 -7.17
C ALA A 41 -8.45 -6.10 -8.26
N PRO A 42 -8.36 -4.83 -8.69
CA PRO A 42 -7.55 -4.46 -9.84
C PRO A 42 -6.13 -4.97 -9.66
N SER A 43 -5.74 -5.85 -10.57
CA SER A 43 -4.46 -6.56 -10.55
C SER A 43 -3.42 -5.69 -11.25
N GLY A 44 -2.83 -4.76 -10.51
CA GLY A 44 -1.85 -3.78 -10.98
C GLY A 44 -1.93 -2.48 -10.16
N PRO A 45 -0.94 -1.57 -10.29
CA PRO A 45 -1.06 -0.24 -9.68
C PRO A 45 -2.31 0.45 -10.21
N GLU A 46 -3.19 0.89 -9.30
CA GLU A 46 -4.34 1.70 -9.68
C GLU A 46 -3.86 3.11 -10.08
N GLN A 47 -4.69 3.83 -10.82
CA GLN A 47 -4.36 5.18 -11.25
C GLN A 47 -5.23 6.18 -10.49
N VAL A 48 -4.59 7.06 -9.70
CA VAL A 48 -5.25 8.10 -8.91
C VAL A 48 -4.71 9.46 -9.34
N ALA A 49 -5.57 10.31 -9.93
CA ALA A 49 -5.17 11.62 -10.46
C ALA A 49 -3.95 11.59 -11.40
N GLY A 50 -3.77 10.50 -12.17
CA GLY A 50 -2.63 10.31 -13.07
C GLY A 50 -1.36 9.78 -12.41
N VAL A 51 -1.40 9.46 -11.11
CA VAL A 51 -0.31 8.84 -10.36
C VAL A 51 -0.60 7.35 -10.13
N ASN A 52 0.39 6.50 -10.36
CA ASN A 52 0.28 5.08 -10.04
C ASN A 52 0.26 4.91 -8.52
N PHE A 53 -0.70 4.16 -8.00
CA PHE A 53 -0.85 3.90 -6.59
C PHE A 53 -0.94 2.40 -6.32
N ILE A 54 -0.21 1.92 -5.30
CA ILE A 54 -0.36 0.57 -4.76
C ILE A 54 -0.71 0.71 -3.29
N GLY A 55 -1.89 0.22 -2.92
CA GLY A 55 -2.37 0.18 -1.54
C GLY A 55 -2.65 -1.26 -1.11
N GLN A 56 -2.03 -1.73 -0.04
CA GLN A 56 -2.27 -3.10 0.47
C GLN A 56 -2.31 -3.15 1.99
N VAL A 57 -3.23 -3.96 2.52
CA VAL A 57 -3.28 -4.37 3.93
C VAL A 57 -2.65 -5.75 4.05
N ILE A 58 -1.75 -5.93 5.01
CA ILE A 58 -0.96 -7.14 5.24
C ILE A 58 -1.13 -7.54 6.70
N ASP A 59 -1.81 -8.65 6.93
CA ASP A 59 -2.00 -9.19 8.27
C ASP A 59 -0.73 -9.90 8.77
N GLY A 60 -0.35 -9.59 10.01
CA GLY A 60 0.77 -10.24 10.69
C GLY A 60 2.17 -9.76 10.29
N LEU A 61 2.31 -8.78 9.40
CA LEU A 61 3.62 -8.23 9.03
C LEU A 61 4.23 -7.44 10.18
N ASP A 62 5.50 -7.67 10.54
CA ASP A 62 6.15 -6.87 11.59
C ASP A 62 6.22 -5.39 11.13
N PRO A 63 5.74 -4.42 11.94
CA PRO A 63 5.84 -2.99 11.60
C PRO A 63 7.25 -2.50 11.25
N LYS A 64 8.30 -3.17 11.70
CA LYS A 64 9.69 -2.85 11.33
C LYS A 64 10.04 -3.23 9.90
N GLU A 65 9.34 -4.22 9.32
CA GLU A 65 9.54 -4.69 7.95
C GLU A 65 8.81 -3.82 6.93
N LEU A 66 7.78 -3.07 7.35
CA LEU A 66 6.98 -2.19 6.48
C LEU A 66 7.82 -1.25 5.62
N ARG A 67 8.89 -0.68 6.18
CA ARG A 67 9.74 0.25 5.43
C ARG A 67 10.45 -0.45 4.26
N GLY A 68 11.09 -1.60 4.54
CA GLY A 68 11.78 -2.37 3.52
C GLY A 68 10.82 -2.89 2.45
N ALA A 69 9.63 -3.31 2.88
CA ALA A 69 8.51 -3.70 2.03
C ALA A 69 8.06 -2.59 1.07
N VAL A 70 7.91 -1.36 1.56
CA VAL A 70 7.58 -0.20 0.71
C VAL A 70 8.73 0.11 -0.25
N ASP A 71 9.98 0.07 0.20
CA ASP A 71 11.15 0.32 -0.65
C ASP A 71 11.27 -0.72 -1.79
N GLU A 72 11.00 -1.99 -1.52
CA GLU A 72 10.94 -3.03 -2.55
C GLU A 72 9.82 -2.76 -3.57
N ALA A 73 8.62 -2.43 -3.09
CA ALA A 73 7.48 -2.10 -3.93
C ALA A 73 7.74 -0.86 -4.80
N LYS A 74 8.45 0.16 -4.27
CA LYS A 74 8.93 1.33 -5.04
C LYS A 74 9.84 0.91 -6.18
N GLY A 75 10.76 -0.02 -5.93
CA GLY A 75 11.63 -0.57 -6.97
C GLY A 75 10.86 -1.28 -8.09
N ARG A 76 9.69 -1.85 -7.78
CA ARG A 76 8.85 -2.59 -8.74
C ARG A 76 7.91 -1.70 -9.54
N ILE A 77 7.28 -0.67 -8.94
CA ILE A 77 6.29 0.18 -9.61
C ILE A 77 6.92 1.18 -10.61
N GLY A 78 8.22 1.46 -10.47
CA GLY A 78 8.94 2.45 -11.27
C GLY A 78 8.66 3.89 -10.84
N SER A 79 7.44 4.38 -11.09
CA SER A 79 7.00 5.72 -10.67
C SER A 79 5.59 5.65 -10.09
N GLY A 80 5.41 6.16 -8.87
CA GLY A 80 4.13 6.21 -8.17
C GLY A 80 4.24 6.36 -6.65
N VAL A 81 3.14 6.04 -5.98
CA VAL A 81 2.98 6.08 -4.52
C VAL A 81 2.58 4.70 -4.02
N ILE A 82 3.20 4.27 -2.93
CA ILE A 82 2.94 2.96 -2.31
C ILE A 82 2.49 3.23 -0.88
N ALA A 83 1.39 2.63 -0.45
CA ALA A 83 0.93 2.64 0.92
C ALA A 83 0.68 1.20 1.41
N LEU A 84 1.41 0.78 2.44
CA LEU A 84 1.25 -0.54 3.04
C LEU A 84 0.79 -0.39 4.48
N VAL A 85 -0.24 -1.16 4.86
CA VAL A 85 -0.76 -1.23 6.21
C VAL A 85 -0.45 -2.62 6.77
N ALA A 86 0.26 -2.69 7.90
CA ALA A 86 0.45 -3.91 8.66
C ALA A 86 -0.52 -3.97 9.83
N VAL A 87 -1.30 -5.04 9.94
CA VAL A 87 -2.24 -5.25 11.05
C VAL A 87 -1.68 -6.32 12.00
N ASN A 88 -1.52 -5.96 13.27
CA ASN A 88 -1.03 -6.86 14.31
C ASN A 88 -1.75 -6.61 15.63
N GLU A 89 -2.20 -7.68 16.28
CA GLU A 89 -2.77 -7.62 17.63
C GLU A 89 -3.87 -6.54 17.79
N GLY A 90 -4.72 -6.39 16.77
CA GLY A 90 -5.80 -5.41 16.75
C GLY A 90 -5.37 -3.96 16.48
N ARG A 91 -4.08 -3.69 16.24
CA ARG A 91 -3.54 -2.38 15.86
C ARG A 91 -3.08 -2.38 14.40
N ALA A 92 -2.98 -1.20 13.80
CA ALA A 92 -2.43 -1.03 12.46
C ALA A 92 -1.23 -0.09 12.47
N SER A 93 -0.21 -0.45 11.70
CA SER A 93 0.91 0.41 11.32
C SER A 93 0.83 0.67 9.83
N VAL A 94 1.23 1.84 9.36
CA VAL A 94 1.18 2.22 7.96
C VAL A 94 2.49 2.88 7.54
N ALA A 95 2.97 2.53 6.36
CA ALA A 95 4.09 3.19 5.71
C ALA A 95 3.68 3.64 4.32
N VAL A 96 4.08 4.86 3.95
CA VAL A 96 3.85 5.44 2.63
C VAL A 96 5.18 5.83 2.02
N GLY A 97 5.42 5.40 0.78
CA GLY A 97 6.58 5.73 -0.01
C GLY A 97 6.19 6.41 -1.31
N VAL A 98 6.93 7.45 -1.68
CA VAL A 98 6.77 8.19 -2.93
C VAL A 98 8.06 8.01 -3.73
N THR A 99 7.95 7.61 -5.00
CA THR A 99 9.11 7.52 -5.90
C THR A 99 9.58 8.90 -6.35
N ASP A 100 10.84 8.98 -6.79
CA ASP A 100 11.39 10.23 -7.31
C ASP A 100 10.58 10.77 -8.50
N GLY A 101 10.42 12.10 -8.57
CA GLY A 101 9.68 12.78 -9.63
C GLY A 101 8.16 12.83 -9.45
N VAL A 102 7.60 12.12 -8.47
CA VAL A 102 6.18 12.24 -8.12
C VAL A 102 5.99 13.44 -7.18
N PRO A 103 5.15 14.44 -7.50
CA PRO A 103 5.02 15.68 -6.74
C PRO A 103 4.11 15.54 -5.51
N HIS A 104 4.32 14.49 -4.70
CA HIS A 104 3.57 14.26 -3.47
C HIS A 104 4.50 14.07 -2.27
N ASN A 105 4.01 14.42 -1.09
CA ASN A 105 4.75 14.29 0.16
C ASN A 105 4.22 13.09 0.95
N ALA A 106 5.06 12.08 1.16
CA ALA A 106 4.71 10.88 1.92
C ALA A 106 4.20 11.19 3.34
N VAL A 107 4.71 12.26 3.96
CA VAL A 107 4.31 12.67 5.32
C VAL A 107 2.85 13.10 5.35
N ASP A 108 2.36 13.79 4.34
CA ASP A 108 0.99 14.28 4.30
C ASP A 108 0.01 13.13 4.03
N LEU A 109 0.41 12.20 3.16
CA LEU A 109 -0.33 10.97 2.87
C LEU A 109 -0.42 10.05 4.08
N VAL A 110 0.68 9.84 4.81
CA VAL A 110 0.67 8.95 5.98
C VAL A 110 -0.19 9.53 7.11
N LYS A 111 -0.23 10.86 7.29
CA LYS A 111 -1.10 11.50 8.28
C LYS A 111 -2.58 11.25 7.98
N ALA A 112 -2.97 11.29 6.71
CA ALA A 112 -4.34 10.95 6.31
C ALA A 112 -4.69 9.50 6.67
N ALA A 113 -3.77 8.56 6.41
CA ALA A 113 -3.94 7.15 6.79
C ALA A 113 -4.05 6.97 8.31
N VAL A 114 -3.14 7.59 9.08
CA VAL A 114 -3.10 7.46 10.55
C VAL A 114 -4.37 8.02 11.19
N ALA A 115 -4.91 9.13 10.68
CA ALA A 115 -6.16 9.69 11.15
C ALA A 115 -7.33 8.69 11.01
N ALA A 116 -7.39 7.96 9.88
CA ALA A 116 -8.39 6.92 9.68
C ALA A 116 -8.23 5.75 10.67
N LEU A 117 -7.00 5.38 11.01
CA LEU A 117 -6.70 4.34 12.01
C LEU A 117 -6.98 4.79 13.47
N GLY A 118 -7.45 6.01 13.68
CA GLY A 118 -7.65 6.60 15.01
C GLY A 118 -6.35 6.90 15.75
N GLY A 119 -5.21 6.92 15.04
CA GLY A 119 -3.92 7.29 15.60
C GLY A 119 -3.71 8.80 15.61
N GLN A 120 -2.65 9.24 16.29
CA GLN A 120 -2.21 10.63 16.28
C GLN A 120 -0.80 10.70 15.69
N GLY A 121 -0.67 11.40 14.55
CA GLY A 121 0.62 11.71 13.94
C GLY A 121 1.00 10.84 12.75
N GLY A 122 2.29 10.55 12.62
CA GLY A 122 2.92 10.04 11.41
C GLY A 122 4.01 10.99 10.93
N GLY A 123 5.17 10.44 10.55
CA GLY A 123 6.34 11.23 10.26
C GLY A 123 7.40 10.47 9.47
N GLY A 124 8.39 11.22 8.98
CA GLY A 124 9.45 10.69 8.14
C GLY A 124 9.96 11.76 7.19
N ARG A 125 10.44 11.31 6.04
CA ARG A 125 10.95 12.15 4.96
C ARG A 125 9.87 12.33 3.87
N PRO A 126 10.00 13.32 2.99
CA PRO A 126 9.06 13.52 1.89
C PRO A 126 8.90 12.31 0.96
N ASP A 127 9.94 11.49 0.82
CA ASP A 127 9.96 10.27 0.00
C ASP A 127 9.44 9.01 0.74
N MET A 128 9.39 9.05 2.07
CA MET A 128 9.06 7.89 2.91
C MET A 128 8.63 8.32 4.32
N ALA A 129 7.41 7.97 4.71
CA ALA A 129 6.88 8.25 6.02
C ALA A 129 6.14 7.04 6.62
N GLN A 130 6.03 7.02 7.94
CA GLN A 130 5.40 5.94 8.69
C GLN A 130 4.58 6.46 9.87
N GLY A 131 3.60 5.67 10.29
CA GLY A 131 2.77 5.92 11.46
C GLY A 131 1.92 4.71 11.83
N GLY A 132 0.93 4.90 12.69
CA GLY A 132 0.01 3.84 13.06
C GLY A 132 -1.11 4.33 13.97
N GLY A 133 -2.08 3.46 14.22
CA GLY A 133 -3.21 3.74 15.08
C GLY A 133 -3.73 2.48 15.80
N PRO A 134 -4.57 2.69 16.82
CA PRO A 134 -5.11 1.61 17.65
C PRO A 134 -6.13 0.74 16.91
N ASP A 135 -6.68 1.18 15.77
CA ASP A 135 -7.76 0.47 15.08
C ASP A 135 -7.23 -0.33 13.87
N GLY A 136 -6.82 -1.57 14.13
CA GLY A 136 -6.37 -2.51 13.10
C GLY A 136 -7.44 -2.88 12.08
N GLY A 137 -8.72 -2.72 12.43
CA GLY A 137 -9.84 -3.01 11.53
C GLY A 137 -10.00 -1.97 10.42
N LYS A 138 -9.37 -0.80 10.55
CA LYS A 138 -9.51 0.32 9.62
C LYS A 138 -8.44 0.40 8.54
N GLY A 139 -7.76 -0.72 8.24
CA GLY A 139 -6.69 -0.74 7.25
C GLY A 139 -7.16 -0.33 5.85
N ALA A 140 -8.36 -0.76 5.43
CA ALA A 140 -8.92 -0.40 4.13
C ALA A 140 -9.29 1.08 4.05
N GLU A 141 -9.83 1.64 5.14
CA GLU A 141 -10.18 3.04 5.31
C GLU A 141 -8.92 3.92 5.31
N ALA A 142 -7.83 3.46 5.93
CA ALA A 142 -6.54 4.13 5.88
C ALA A 142 -6.01 4.25 4.45
N LEU A 143 -6.09 3.17 3.66
CA LEU A 143 -5.73 3.23 2.23
C LEU A 143 -6.69 4.12 1.43
N ALA A 144 -7.98 4.14 1.76
CA ALA A 144 -8.94 5.04 1.12
C ALA A 144 -8.63 6.51 1.41
N ALA A 145 -8.21 6.84 2.63
CA ALA A 145 -7.77 8.18 2.99
C ALA A 145 -6.53 8.60 2.21
N VAL A 146 -5.57 7.70 1.98
CA VAL A 146 -4.41 7.98 1.12
C VAL A 146 -4.84 8.26 -0.32
N ARG A 147 -5.74 7.44 -0.89
CA ARG A 147 -6.29 7.67 -2.24
C ARG A 147 -6.97 9.03 -2.35
N GLN A 148 -7.77 9.40 -1.37
CA GLN A 148 -8.43 10.71 -1.35
C GLN A 148 -7.44 11.86 -1.25
N ALA A 149 -6.40 11.73 -0.42
CA ALA A 149 -5.35 12.73 -0.31
C ALA A 149 -4.54 12.88 -1.60
N LEU A 150 -4.28 11.78 -2.31
CA LEU A 150 -3.67 11.80 -3.65
C LEU A 150 -4.55 12.48 -4.69
N ALA A 151 -5.87 12.22 -4.65
CA ALA A 151 -6.81 12.79 -5.61
C ALA A 151 -7.10 14.29 -5.39
N ALA A 152 -6.86 14.79 -4.17
CA ALA A 152 -7.11 16.18 -3.78
C ALA A 152 -5.89 17.10 -3.96
N ALA A 153 -4.73 16.54 -4.29
CA ALA A 153 -3.45 17.24 -4.42
C ALA A 153 -3.18 17.73 -5.84
#